data_AF-A0A7G7YEJ0-F1
#
_entry.id   AF-A0A7G7YEJ0-F1
#
_cell.length_a   1.000
_cell.length_b   1.000
_cell.length_c   1.000
_cell.angle_alpha   90.00
_cell.angle_beta   90.00
_cell.angle_gamma   90.00
#
_symmetry.space_group_name_H-M   'P 1'
#
loop_
_entity.id
_entity.type
_entity.pdbx_description
1 polymer ?
#
loop_
_entity_poly.entity_id
_entity_poly.type
_entity_poly.pdbx_seq_one_letter_code
_entity_poly.pdbx_strand_id
1 'polypeptide(L)'
;MHLRKKKPLTKRQKKKFHHVHLRKKNPFVAHHLRNKIEKLNKKGEKETILTWSRASSIIPIMVGHTIAIHNGKEHLPIYIEDRMVGYKLGEFVPTRTFGEHPKNENKSRR
;
A
#
# COMPACT_ATOMS: atom_id res chain seq x y z
N MET A 1 14.63 12.77 -41.16
CA MET A 1 14.21 12.51 -39.77
C MET A 1 13.12 11.44 -39.77
N HIS A 2 13.43 10.21 -39.35
CA HIS A 2 12.44 9.11 -39.34
C HIS A 2 11.74 9.03 -37.98
N LEU A 3 10.48 9.50 -37.92
CA LEU A 3 9.61 9.28 -36.77
C LEU A 3 9.32 7.76 -36.65
N ARG A 4 9.93 7.09 -35.66
CA ARG A 4 9.55 5.74 -35.26
C ARG A 4 8.15 5.78 -34.63
N LYS A 5 7.12 5.41 -35.40
CA LYS A 5 5.79 5.12 -34.84
C LYS A 5 5.91 3.94 -33.87
N LYS A 6 5.65 4.16 -32.58
CA LYS A 6 5.57 3.08 -31.59
C LYS A 6 4.46 2.11 -31.99
N LYS A 7 4.80 0.85 -32.26
CA LYS A 7 3.82 -0.21 -32.58
C LYS A 7 2.86 -0.39 -31.38
N PRO A 8 1.54 -0.51 -31.59
CA PRO A 8 0.60 -0.74 -30.49
C PRO A 8 0.83 -2.12 -29.87
N LEU A 9 0.94 -2.17 -28.55
CA LEU A 9 1.13 -3.40 -27.77
C LEU A 9 0.00 -4.40 -28.08
N THR A 10 0.37 -5.63 -28.42
CA THR A 10 -0.59 -6.69 -28.78
C THR A 10 -1.36 -7.17 -27.55
N LYS A 11 -2.60 -7.66 -27.74
CA LYS A 11 -3.51 -8.13 -26.66
C LYS A 11 -2.86 -9.17 -25.71
N ARG A 12 -1.81 -9.86 -26.15
CA ARG A 12 -1.01 -10.81 -25.36
C ARG A 12 -0.05 -10.14 -24.36
N GLN A 13 0.46 -8.95 -24.65
CA GLN A 13 1.32 -8.20 -23.72
C GLN A 13 0.52 -7.55 -22.58
N LYS A 14 -0.78 -7.29 -22.78
CA LYS A 14 -1.70 -6.87 -21.69
C LYS A 14 -1.94 -7.96 -20.64
N LYS A 15 -1.68 -9.23 -20.96
CA LYS A 15 -2.01 -10.39 -20.11
C LYS A 15 -0.85 -10.84 -19.20
N LYS A 16 0.26 -10.09 -19.14
CA LYS A 16 1.44 -10.42 -18.33
C LYS A 16 1.55 -9.70 -16.98
N PHE A 17 0.55 -8.89 -16.59
CA PHE A 17 0.54 -8.15 -15.32
C PHE A 17 -0.67 -8.47 -14.44
N HIS A 18 -1.07 -9.74 -14.36
CA HIS A 18 -2.14 -10.16 -13.46
C HIS A 18 -1.62 -11.11 -12.39
N HIS A 19 -0.80 -10.59 -11.46
CA HIS A 19 -0.84 -11.09 -10.09
C HIS A 19 -2.05 -10.44 -9.39
N VAL A 20 -3.24 -10.81 -9.85
CA VAL A 20 -4.48 -10.26 -9.32
C VAL A 20 -5.32 -11.41 -8.81
N HIS A 21 -5.18 -11.68 -7.51
CA HIS A 21 -6.17 -12.43 -6.74
C HIS A 21 -7.38 -11.52 -6.40
N LEU A 22 -7.86 -10.69 -7.34
CA LEU A 22 -9.20 -10.13 -7.19
C LEU A 22 -10.19 -11.25 -7.53
N ARG A 23 -10.77 -11.87 -6.49
CA ARG A 23 -12.11 -12.44 -6.58
C ARG A 23 -13.01 -11.39 -7.24
N LYS A 24 -13.97 -11.80 -8.06
CA LYS A 24 -14.90 -10.98 -8.88
C LYS A 24 -15.66 -9.83 -8.17
N LYS A 25 -15.40 -9.57 -6.89
CA LYS A 25 -16.01 -8.52 -6.05
C LYS A 25 -15.11 -7.28 -5.98
N ASN A 26 -15.72 -6.12 -5.80
CA ASN A 26 -14.99 -4.86 -5.62
C ASN A 26 -14.08 -4.92 -4.38
N PRO A 27 -12.84 -4.44 -4.46
CA PRO A 27 -11.94 -4.40 -3.32
C PRO A 27 -12.49 -3.47 -2.25
N PHE A 28 -12.39 -3.90 -0.99
CA PHE A 28 -12.83 -3.10 0.14
C PHE A 28 -11.86 -1.94 0.38
N VAL A 29 -12.40 -0.72 0.48
CA VAL A 29 -11.69 0.50 0.86
C VAL A 29 -12.59 1.30 1.78
N ALA A 30 -12.05 1.74 2.92
CA ALA A 30 -12.82 2.55 3.85
C ALA A 30 -13.22 3.90 3.24
N HIS A 31 -14.48 4.28 3.44
CA HIS A 31 -15.06 5.48 2.84
C HIS A 31 -14.30 6.76 3.23
N HIS A 32 -13.90 6.90 4.49
CA HIS A 32 -13.13 8.05 4.96
C HIS A 32 -11.75 8.16 4.29
N LEU A 33 -11.08 7.03 4.07
CA LEU A 33 -9.77 6.99 3.43
C LEU A 33 -9.90 7.37 1.95
N ARG A 34 -10.88 6.78 1.26
CA ARG A 34 -11.18 7.09 -0.13
C ARG A 34 -11.49 8.58 -0.33
N ASN A 35 -12.36 9.15 0.50
CA ASN A 35 -12.74 10.56 0.38
C ASN A 35 -11.57 11.52 0.62
N LYS A 36 -10.66 11.21 1.55
CA LYS A 36 -9.45 12.01 1.76
C LYS A 36 -8.55 11.99 0.52
N ILE A 37 -8.32 10.81 -0.04
CA ILE A 37 -7.46 10.64 -1.21
C ILE A 37 -8.07 11.33 -2.44
N GLU A 38 -9.37 11.20 -2.67
CA GLU A 38 -10.05 11.88 -3.77
C GLU A 38 -9.97 13.41 -3.64
N LYS A 39 -10.05 13.95 -2.41
CA LYS A 39 -9.88 15.39 -2.16
C LYS A 39 -8.45 15.85 -2.46
N LEU A 40 -7.45 15.11 -1.98
CA LEU A 40 -6.04 15.45 -2.21
C LEU A 40 -5.66 15.36 -3.68
N ASN A 41 -6.14 14.33 -4.38
CA ASN A 41 -5.93 14.18 -5.82
C ASN A 41 -6.56 15.32 -6.63
N LYS A 42 -7.73 15.83 -6.21
CA LYS A 42 -8.36 17.01 -6.84
C LYS A 42 -7.54 18.29 -6.62
N LYS A 43 -6.85 18.41 -5.48
CA LYS A 43 -5.97 19.54 -5.18
C LYS A 43 -4.57 19.40 -5.80
N GLY A 44 -4.16 18.17 -6.15
CA GLY A 44 -2.80 17.87 -6.62
C GLY A 44 -1.75 17.85 -5.49
N GLU A 45 -2.18 17.81 -4.23
CA GLU A 45 -1.31 17.84 -3.05
C GLU A 45 -0.98 16.40 -2.61
N LYS A 46 0.28 16.19 -2.19
CA LYS A 46 0.76 14.91 -1.65
C LYS A 46 1.02 15.05 -0.16
N GLU A 47 -0.03 14.90 0.62
CA GLU A 47 0.04 14.93 2.08
C GLU A 47 0.12 13.53 2.68
N THR A 48 0.67 13.45 3.90
CA THR A 48 0.68 12.21 4.68
C THR A 48 -0.69 11.95 5.29
N ILE A 49 -1.31 10.83 4.93
CA ILE A 49 -2.66 10.47 5.39
C ILE A 49 -2.56 9.46 6.54
N LEU A 50 -3.05 9.84 7.72
CA LEU A 50 -3.20 8.91 8.85
C LEU A 50 -4.41 7.98 8.65
N THR A 51 -4.21 6.68 8.87
CA THR A 51 -5.27 5.67 8.81
C THR A 51 -5.13 4.56 9.84
N TRP A 52 -6.27 4.20 10.42
CA TRP A 52 -6.45 2.99 11.21
C TRP A 52 -6.98 1.81 10.37
N SER A 53 -7.41 2.07 9.13
CA SER A 53 -8.08 1.07 8.30
C SER A 53 -7.10 0.14 7.59
N ARG A 54 -6.50 -0.78 8.36
CA ARG A 54 -5.58 -1.81 7.84
C ARG A 54 -6.21 -2.80 6.87
N ALA A 55 -7.53 -2.96 6.93
CA ALA A 55 -8.27 -3.87 6.06
C ALA A 55 -8.49 -3.34 4.63
N SER A 56 -8.26 -2.03 4.41
CA SER A 56 -8.42 -1.39 3.11
C SER A 56 -7.39 -1.89 2.11
N SER A 57 -7.85 -2.10 0.88
CA SER A 57 -7.02 -2.56 -0.23
C SER A 57 -6.44 -1.35 -0.96
N ILE A 58 -5.20 -1.47 -1.44
CA ILE A 58 -4.54 -0.42 -2.19
C ILE A 58 -5.13 -0.38 -3.60
N ILE A 59 -5.67 0.77 -3.98
CA ILE A 59 -6.23 1.04 -5.31
C ILE A 59 -5.31 1.99 -6.09
N PRO A 60 -5.33 1.97 -7.44
CA PRO A 60 -4.40 2.74 -8.26
C PRO A 60 -4.38 4.25 -7.97
N ILE A 61 -5.51 4.84 -7.54
CA ILE A 61 -5.57 6.27 -7.20
C ILE A 61 -4.74 6.66 -5.96
N MET A 62 -4.30 5.68 -5.16
CA MET A 62 -3.48 5.92 -3.96
C MET A 62 -2.00 6.00 -4.29
N VAL A 63 -1.57 5.61 -5.50
CA VAL A 63 -0.17 5.56 -5.89
C VAL A 63 0.43 6.97 -5.82
N GLY A 64 1.61 7.08 -5.21
CA GLY A 64 2.31 8.34 -5.01
C GLY A 64 1.90 9.14 -3.78
N HIS A 65 1.00 8.62 -2.95
CA HIS A 65 0.66 9.19 -1.64
C HIS A 65 1.43 8.47 -0.53
N THR A 66 1.69 9.19 0.58
CA THR A 66 2.23 8.60 1.80
C THR A 66 1.08 8.33 2.77
N ILE A 67 0.92 7.07 3.18
CA ILE A 67 -0.12 6.66 4.11
C ILE A 67 0.55 6.19 5.39
N ALA A 68 0.22 6.86 6.49
CA ALA A 68 0.66 6.51 7.83
C ALA A 68 -0.34 5.51 8.45
N ILE A 69 0.08 4.24 8.51
CA ILE A 69 -0.78 3.10 8.88
C ILE A 69 -0.53 2.73 10.34
N HIS A 70 -1.60 2.60 11.12
CA HIS A 70 -1.52 2.21 12.54
C HIS A 70 -1.05 0.75 12.72
N ASN A 71 -0.03 0.52 13.55
CA ASN A 71 0.52 -0.81 13.85
C ASN A 71 0.01 -1.43 15.17
N GLY A 72 -0.75 -0.67 15.96
CA GLY A 72 -1.17 -1.05 17.33
C GLY A 72 -0.63 -0.13 18.41
N LYS A 73 0.45 0.61 18.11
CA LYS A 73 1.12 1.56 19.02
C LYS A 73 1.28 2.94 18.37
N GLU A 74 1.76 2.95 17.13
CA GLU A 74 2.10 4.15 16.37
C GLU A 74 1.64 4.04 14.91
N HIS A 75 1.77 5.14 14.16
CA HIS A 75 1.50 5.17 12.72
C HIS A 75 2.81 5.21 11.94
N LEU A 76 3.03 4.21 11.09
CA LEU A 76 4.22 4.12 10.26
C LEU A 76 3.93 4.70 8.87
N PRO A 77 4.66 5.75 8.42
CA PRO A 77 4.47 6.33 7.10
C PRO A 77 5.03 5.42 6.02
N ILE A 78 4.16 4.99 5.10
CA ILE A 78 4.52 4.16 3.96
C ILE A 78 4.19 4.89 2.68
N TYR A 79 5.17 5.01 1.78
CA TYR A 79 4.98 5.53 0.45
C TYR A 79 4.39 4.45 -0.48
N ILE A 80 3.28 4.75 -1.14
CA ILE A 80 2.57 3.77 -1.95
C ILE A 80 3.10 3.74 -3.38
N GLU A 81 3.66 2.60 -3.77
CA GLU A 81 4.11 2.31 -5.14
C GLU A 81 3.07 1.50 -5.93
N ASP A 82 3.19 1.53 -7.27
CA ASP A 82 2.29 0.79 -8.17
C ASP A 82 2.33 -0.74 -7.94
N ARG A 83 3.48 -1.28 -7.53
CA ARG A 83 3.65 -2.71 -7.23
C ARG A 83 2.85 -3.18 -6.01
N MET A 84 2.39 -2.24 -5.17
CA MET A 84 1.61 -2.51 -3.97
C MET A 84 0.10 -2.58 -4.24
N VAL A 85 -0.34 -2.24 -5.46
CA VAL A 85 -1.76 -2.27 -5.84
C VAL A 85 -2.31 -3.70 -5.74
N GLY A 86 -3.46 -3.84 -5.08
CA GLY A 86 -4.12 -5.13 -4.87
C GLY A 86 -3.84 -5.80 -3.51
N TYR A 87 -2.82 -5.35 -2.79
CA TYR A 87 -2.55 -5.78 -1.42
C TYR A 87 -3.33 -4.96 -0.39
N LYS A 88 -3.37 -5.42 0.86
CA LYS A 88 -3.97 -4.67 1.98
C LYS A 88 -2.94 -3.79 2.67
N LEU A 89 -3.37 -2.61 3.12
CA LEU A 89 -2.51 -1.68 3.88
C LEU A 89 -1.86 -2.34 5.11
N GLY A 90 -2.58 -3.24 5.78
CA GLY A 90 -2.08 -3.93 6.96
C GLY A 90 -0.93 -4.91 6.73
N GLU A 91 -0.67 -5.32 5.48
CA GLU A 91 0.41 -6.27 5.14
C GLU A 91 1.79 -5.61 5.17
N PHE A 92 1.85 -4.30 4.97
CA PHE A 92 3.09 -3.53 4.94
C PHE A 92 3.53 -3.06 6.33
N VAL A 93 2.77 -3.39 7.38
CA VAL A 93 3.03 -2.95 8.75
C VAL A 93 3.08 -4.13 9.72
N PRO A 94 4.22 -4.38 10.38
CA PRO A 94 4.32 -5.40 11.41
C PRO A 94 3.57 -4.97 12.68
N THR A 95 2.84 -5.90 13.30
CA THR A 95 2.05 -5.64 14.53
C THR A 95 2.67 -6.20 15.79
N ARG A 96 3.52 -7.21 15.64
CA ARG A 96 4.22 -7.87 16.74
C ARG A 96 5.70 -7.65 16.55
N THR A 97 6.36 -7.17 17.60
CA THR A 97 7.80 -7.28 17.72
C THR A 97 8.10 -8.74 18.05
N PHE A 98 8.59 -9.51 17.08
CA PHE A 98 9.15 -10.82 17.38
C PHE A 98 10.45 -10.58 18.14
N GLY A 99 10.40 -10.72 19.47
CA GLY A 99 11.61 -10.70 20.29
C GLY A 99 12.46 -11.91 19.93
N GLU A 100 13.77 -11.72 19.87
CA GLU A 100 14.70 -12.84 19.82
C GLU A 100 14.37 -13.81 20.96
N HIS A 101 14.40 -15.12 20.69
CA HIS A 101 14.28 -16.10 21.77
C HIS A 101 15.30 -15.73 22.86
N PRO A 102 14.90 -15.69 24.14
CA PRO A 102 15.84 -15.36 25.19
C PRO A 102 16.96 -16.39 25.16
N LYS A 103 18.13 -15.99 24.65
CA LYS A 103 19.37 -16.67 25.02
C LYS A 103 19.42 -16.53 26.53
N ASN A 104 19.64 -17.64 27.23
CA ASN A 104 19.82 -17.66 28.69
C ASN A 104 21.04 -16.82 29.07
N GLU A 105 20.90 -15.50 29.05
CA GLU A 105 21.82 -14.58 29.67
C GLU A 105 21.33 -14.36 31.09
N ASN A 106 22.08 -14.94 32.03
CA ASN A 106 21.99 -14.66 33.46
C ASN A 106 22.26 -13.16 33.69
N LYS A 107 21.27 -12.30 33.44
CA LYS A 107 21.41 -10.87 33.65
C LYS A 107 21.06 -10.57 35.10
N SER A 108 22.08 -10.39 35.92
CA SER A 108 21.96 -9.88 37.28
C SER A 108 21.17 -8.56 37.27
N ARG A 109 20.09 -8.49 38.06
CA ARG A 109 19.35 -7.24 38.29
C ARG A 109 20.26 -6.24 39.01
N ARG A 110 20.39 -5.03 38.45
CA ARG A 110 20.72 -3.81 39.19
C ARG A 110 19.44 -3.02 39.40
#